data_AF-A0ABD1NYE8-F1
#
_entry.id   AF-A0ABD1NYE8-F1
#
_cell.length_a   1.000
_cell.length_b   1.000
_cell.length_c   1.000
_cell.angle_alpha   90.00
_cell.angle_beta   90.00
_cell.angle_gamma   90.00
#
_symmetry.space_group_name_H-M   'P 1'
#
loop_
_entity.id
_entity.type
_entity.pdbx_description
1 polymer ?
#
loop_
_entity_poly.entity_id
_entity_poly.type
_entity_poly.pdbx_seq_one_letter_code
_entity_poly.pdbx_strand_id
1 'polypeptide(L)'
;MVTFSSVVEKASRLQFNDPKSIINDILETLLDLEKYGFDVRIVRDRVLELIAVKYKHEKLLSQVEELDSQIAEQDLEKSKIDVEIGEINKQIIELQEKLSLTESSKELKGRAIVSLQSRLEEIEENITIAECDFEDLAARPL
;
A
#
# COMPACT_ATOMS: atom_id res chain seq x y z
N MET A 1 30.44 -4.57 56.41
CA MET A 1 29.55 -5.64 56.90
C MET A 1 28.19 -5.41 56.27
N VAL A 2 27.64 -6.39 55.54
CA VAL A 2 26.32 -6.25 54.93
C VAL A 2 25.26 -6.44 56.01
N THR A 3 24.31 -5.51 56.12
CA THR A 3 23.19 -5.61 57.07
C THR A 3 21.86 -5.73 56.31
N PHE A 4 20.85 -6.34 56.91
CA PHE A 4 19.53 -6.43 56.29
C PHE A 4 18.98 -5.05 55.89
N SER A 5 19.12 -4.04 56.75
CA SER A 5 18.71 -2.66 56.44
C SER A 5 19.42 -2.09 55.20
N SER A 6 20.71 -2.37 55.01
CA SER A 6 21.44 -1.92 53.81
C SER A 6 20.96 -2.60 52.52
N VAL A 7 20.52 -3.86 52.59
CA VAL A 7 19.95 -4.58 51.45
C VAL A 7 18.55 -4.04 51.12
N VAL A 8 17.73 -3.76 52.14
CA VAL A 8 16.41 -3.12 51.98
C VAL A 8 16.55 -1.74 51.33
N GLU A 9 17.49 -0.92 51.81
CA GLU A 9 17.77 0.40 51.22
C GLU A 9 18.20 0.28 49.76
N LYS A 10 19.11 -0.66 49.45
CA LYS A 10 19.55 -0.94 48.08
C LYS A 10 18.38 -1.38 47.18
N ALA A 11 17.51 -2.27 47.67
CA ALA A 11 16.31 -2.71 46.95
C ALA A 11 15.31 -1.56 46.73
N SER A 12 15.14 -0.67 47.71
CA SER A 12 14.23 0.48 47.61
C SER A 12 14.68 1.55 46.60
N ARG A 13 15.98 1.59 46.30
CA ARG A 13 16.60 2.55 45.37
C ARG A 13 16.73 2.02 43.95
N LEU A 14 16.34 0.76 43.69
CA LEU A 14 16.39 0.17 42.36
C LEU A 14 15.68 1.07 41.33
N GLN A 15 16.40 1.41 40.28
CA GLN A 15 15.92 2.17 39.13
C GLN A 15 15.64 1.23 37.97
N PHE A 16 14.77 1.67 37.06
CA PHE A 16 14.42 0.89 35.88
C PHE A 16 15.63 0.51 35.01
N ASN A 17 16.56 1.46 34.85
CA ASN A 17 17.77 1.29 34.03
C ASN A 17 18.90 0.54 34.74
N ASP A 18 18.72 0.12 36.00
CA ASP A 18 19.77 -0.59 36.71
C ASP A 18 20.09 -1.94 36.02
N PRO A 19 21.37 -2.30 35.92
CA PRO A 19 21.78 -3.60 35.39
C PRO A 19 21.10 -4.77 36.11
N LYS A 20 20.79 -5.84 35.36
CA LYS A 20 20.26 -7.09 35.93
C LYS A 20 21.18 -7.69 37.01
N SER A 21 22.49 -7.44 36.92
CA SER A 21 23.46 -7.86 37.94
C SER A 21 23.15 -7.29 39.32
N ILE A 22 22.80 -6.01 39.43
CA ILE A 22 22.50 -5.38 40.73
C ILE A 22 21.28 -6.04 41.38
N ILE A 23 20.29 -6.40 40.58
CA ILE A 23 19.06 -7.07 41.04
C ILE A 23 19.37 -8.51 41.48
N ASN A 24 20.19 -9.24 40.71
CA ASN A 24 20.62 -10.59 41.06
C ASN A 24 21.43 -10.59 42.36
N ASP A 25 22.36 -9.65 42.51
CA ASP A 25 23.15 -9.48 43.74
C ASP A 25 22.22 -9.29 44.95
N ILE A 26 21.18 -8.45 44.83
CA ILE A 26 20.20 -8.23 45.91
C ILE A 26 19.46 -9.53 46.24
N LEU A 27 18.98 -10.28 45.24
CA LEU A 27 18.29 -11.55 45.46
C LEU A 27 19.19 -12.60 46.12
N GLU A 28 20.43 -12.74 45.68
CA GLU A 28 21.42 -13.64 46.31
C GLU A 28 21.66 -13.25 47.76
N THR A 29 21.84 -11.95 48.04
CA THR A 29 22.06 -11.47 49.40
C THR A 29 20.83 -11.71 50.30
N LEU A 30 19.61 -11.54 49.77
CA LEU A 30 18.37 -11.83 50.50
C LEU A 30 18.23 -13.33 50.81
N LEU A 31 18.58 -14.21 49.87
CA LEU A 31 18.60 -15.66 50.09
C LEU A 31 19.58 -16.06 51.19
N ASP A 32 20.74 -15.43 51.24
CA ASP A 32 21.71 -15.68 52.31
C ASP A 32 21.19 -15.19 53.67
N LEU A 33 20.56 -14.01 53.73
CA LEU A 33 19.96 -13.50 54.97
C LEU A 33 18.79 -14.36 55.46
N GLU A 34 18.00 -14.94 54.56
CA GLU A 34 16.93 -15.88 54.92
C GLU A 34 17.48 -17.12 55.66
N LYS A 35 18.65 -17.63 55.26
CA LYS A 35 19.34 -18.75 55.95
C LYS A 35 19.73 -18.41 57.39
N TYR A 36 19.96 -17.13 57.69
CA TYR A 36 20.28 -16.64 59.03
C TYR A 36 19.02 -16.26 59.85
N GLY A 37 17.81 -16.53 59.34
CA GLY A 37 16.54 -16.33 60.05
C GLY A 37 15.87 -14.97 59.83
N PHE A 38 16.34 -14.17 58.87
CA PHE A 38 15.68 -12.91 58.51
C PHE A 38 14.42 -13.15 57.68
N ASP A 39 13.34 -12.42 57.98
CA ASP A 39 12.14 -12.41 57.13
C ASP A 39 12.35 -11.50 55.92
N VAL A 40 12.76 -12.08 54.80
CA VAL A 40 13.07 -11.35 53.57
C VAL A 40 11.91 -11.29 52.58
N ARG A 41 10.76 -11.92 52.88
CA ARG A 41 9.67 -12.16 51.92
C ARG A 41 9.18 -10.89 51.23
N ILE A 42 8.86 -9.86 52.01
CA ILE A 42 8.34 -8.58 51.49
C ILE A 42 9.32 -7.94 50.50
N VAL A 43 10.61 -7.95 50.84
CA VAL A 43 11.66 -7.33 50.01
C VAL A 43 11.87 -8.15 48.74
N ARG A 44 11.93 -9.47 48.88
CA ARG A 44 12.09 -10.40 47.76
C ARG A 44 10.92 -10.29 46.78
N ASP A 45 9.69 -10.33 47.27
CA ASP A 45 8.48 -10.23 46.44
C ASP A 45 8.46 -8.91 45.68
N ARG A 46 8.81 -7.80 46.35
CA ARG A 46 8.94 -6.49 45.69
C ARG A 46 10.00 -6.48 44.58
N VAL A 47 11.16 -7.07 44.82
CA VAL A 47 12.23 -7.15 43.81
C VAL A 47 11.78 -8.02 42.61
N LEU A 48 11.08 -9.12 42.87
CA LEU A 48 10.52 -9.97 41.82
C LEU A 48 9.44 -9.25 40.98
N GLU A 49 8.58 -8.44 41.61
CA GLU A 49 7.63 -7.58 40.89
C GLU A 49 8.33 -6.60 39.95
N LEU A 50 9.42 -5.96 40.41
CA LEU A 50 10.21 -5.04 39.60
C LEU A 50 10.82 -5.74 38.37
N ILE A 51 11.31 -6.97 38.53
CA ILE A 51 11.79 -7.80 37.42
C ILE A 51 10.66 -8.09 36.43
N ALA A 52 9.48 -8.47 36.92
CA ALA A 52 8.33 -8.78 36.07
C ALA A 52 7.92 -7.57 35.23
N VAL A 53 7.92 -6.37 35.81
CA VAL A 53 7.67 -5.11 35.09
C VAL A 53 8.73 -4.87 34.02
N LYS A 54 10.01 -5.08 34.34
CA LYS A 54 11.11 -4.89 33.37
C LYS A 54 11.03 -5.88 32.21
N TYR A 55 10.73 -7.15 32.48
CA TYR A 55 10.50 -8.16 31.45
C TYR A 55 9.32 -7.81 30.56
N LYS A 56 8.21 -7.34 31.16
CA LYS A 56 7.05 -6.85 30.39
C LYS A 56 7.44 -5.70 29.47
N HIS A 57 8.27 -4.76 29.94
CA HIS A 57 8.74 -3.65 29.13
C HIS A 57 9.64 -4.12 27.98
N GLU A 58 10.62 -5.01 28.23
CA GLU A 58 11.46 -5.60 27.19
C GLU A 58 10.61 -6.27 26.10
N LYS A 59 9.59 -7.03 26.49
CA LYS A 59 8.64 -7.66 25.55
C LYS A 59 7.87 -6.63 24.72
N LEU A 60 7.40 -5.55 25.35
CA LEU A 60 6.68 -4.49 24.65
C LEU A 60 7.58 -3.75 23.64
N LEU A 61 8.84 -3.51 23.98
CA LEU A 61 9.80 -2.91 23.05
C LEU A 61 10.02 -3.80 21.82
N SER A 62 10.23 -5.10 22.01
CA SER A 62 10.35 -6.03 20.88
C SER A 62 9.11 -6.05 20.00
N GLN A 63 7.91 -5.92 20.59
CA GLN A 63 6.66 -5.80 19.83
C GLN A 63 6.58 -4.49 19.05
N VAL A 64 7.07 -3.38 19.60
CA VAL A 64 7.15 -2.11 18.88
C VAL A 64 8.08 -2.23 17.68
N GLU A 65 9.28 -2.79 17.86
CA GLU A 65 10.24 -3.00 16.76
C GLU A 65 9.67 -3.90 15.64
N GLU A 66 8.95 -4.95 16.03
CA GLU A 66 8.28 -5.85 15.08
C GLU A 66 7.18 -5.12 14.30
N LEU A 67 6.34 -4.34 14.99
CA LEU A 67 5.27 -3.56 14.35
C LEU A 67 5.83 -2.47 13.44
N ASP A 68 6.87 -1.75 13.86
CA ASP A 68 7.53 -0.73 13.05
C ASP A 68 8.10 -1.35 11.76
N SER A 69 8.67 -2.55 11.86
CA SER A 69 9.17 -3.28 10.69
C SER A 69 8.04 -3.68 9.73
N GLN A 70 6.91 -4.17 10.26
CA GLN A 70 5.73 -4.52 9.46
C GLN A 70 5.12 -3.28 8.79
N ILE A 71 5.05 -2.15 9.49
CA ILE A 71 4.56 -0.87 8.93
C ILE A 71 5.46 -0.43 7.78
N ALA A 72 6.78 -0.47 7.96
CA ALA A 72 7.72 -0.09 6.90
C ALA A 72 7.62 -0.97 5.65
N GLU A 73 7.40 -2.28 5.84
CA GLU A 73 7.16 -3.21 4.73
C GLU A 73 5.86 -2.89 3.98
N GLN A 74 4.77 -2.64 4.72
CA GLN A 74 3.48 -2.27 4.13
C GLN A 74 3.53 -0.93 3.39
N ASP A 75 4.25 0.06 3.92
CA ASP A 75 4.45 1.36 3.24
C ASP A 75 5.23 1.19 1.93
N LEU A 76 6.22 0.29 1.90
CA LEU A 76 6.97 -0.03 0.67
C LEU A 76 6.09 -0.71 -0.36
N GLU A 77 5.26 -1.68 0.05
CA GLU A 77 4.30 -2.36 -0.84
C GLU A 77 3.27 -1.37 -1.40
N LYS A 78 2.71 -0.53 -0.53
CA LYS A 78 1.78 0.54 -0.93
C LYS A 78 2.40 1.47 -1.98
N SER A 79 3.65 1.88 -1.79
CA SER A 79 4.36 2.74 -2.75
C SER A 79 4.51 2.07 -4.12
N LYS A 80 4.79 0.76 -4.18
CA LYS A 80 4.83 0.01 -5.44
C LYS A 80 3.46 0.00 -6.14
N ILE A 81 2.38 -0.21 -5.37
CA ILE A 81 1.01 -0.18 -5.89
C ILE A 81 0.68 1.22 -6.43
N ASP A 82 1.06 2.29 -5.74
CA ASP A 82 0.83 3.66 -6.20
C ASP A 82 1.54 3.94 -7.54
N VAL A 83 2.75 3.41 -7.73
CA VAL A 83 3.47 3.47 -9.02
C VAL A 83 2.71 2.73 -10.12
N GLU A 84 2.26 1.50 -9.87
CA GLU A 84 1.49 0.71 -10.83
C GLU A 84 0.17 1.41 -11.22
N ILE A 85 -0.54 1.98 -10.25
CA ILE A 85 -1.73 2.81 -10.51
C ILE A 85 -1.39 4.00 -11.43
N GLY A 86 -0.26 4.66 -11.20
CA GLY A 86 0.23 5.75 -12.05
C GLY A 86 0.47 5.30 -13.50
N GLU A 87 1.09 4.14 -13.69
CA GLU A 87 1.34 3.56 -15.02
C GLU A 87 0.04 3.19 -15.74
N ILE A 88 -0.92 2.58 -15.03
CA ILE A 88 -2.23 2.24 -15.59
C ILE A 88 -2.96 3.50 -16.02
N ASN A 89 -2.97 4.55 -15.20
CA ASN A 89 -3.62 5.83 -15.55
C ASN A 89 -3.01 6.45 -16.81
N LYS A 90 -1.68 6.37 -16.97
CA LYS A 90 -1.01 6.84 -18.18
C LYS A 90 -1.47 6.05 -19.42
N GLN A 91 -1.55 4.72 -19.32
CA GLN A 91 -2.03 3.88 -20.42
C GLN A 91 -3.48 4.19 -20.80
N ILE A 92 -4.33 4.47 -19.81
CA ILE A 92 -5.73 4.88 -20.06
C ILE A 92 -5.78 6.16 -20.90
N ILE A 93 -4.99 7.18 -20.56
CA ILE A 93 -4.94 8.44 -21.31
C ILE A 93 -4.50 8.19 -22.75
N GLU A 94 -3.41 7.43 -22.94
CA GLU A 94 -2.91 7.11 -24.29
C GLU A 94 -3.95 6.34 -25.13
N LEU A 95 -4.71 5.44 -24.52
CA LEU A 95 -5.79 4.71 -25.20
C LEU A 95 -6.97 5.63 -25.55
N GLN A 96 -7.34 6.55 -24.66
CA GLN A 96 -8.39 7.55 -24.93
C GLN A 96 -8.02 8.47 -26.09
N GLU A 97 -6.77 8.92 -26.16
CA GLU A 97 -6.27 9.72 -27.29
C GLU A 97 -6.33 8.94 -28.61
N LYS A 98 -5.86 7.69 -28.61
CA LYS A 98 -5.93 6.82 -29.79
C LYS A 98 -7.37 6.56 -30.24
N LEU A 99 -8.29 6.39 -29.29
CA LEU A 99 -9.71 6.22 -29.59
C LEU A 99 -10.27 7.45 -30.29
N SER A 100 -10.04 8.65 -29.75
CA SER A 100 -10.48 9.92 -30.33
C SER A 100 -9.95 10.13 -31.76
N LEU A 101 -8.67 9.80 -32.00
CA LEU A 101 -8.07 9.90 -33.33
C LEU A 101 -8.73 8.92 -34.32
N THR A 102 -8.99 7.70 -33.86
CA THR A 102 -9.62 6.65 -34.68
C THR A 102 -11.07 7.00 -35.03
N GLU A 103 -11.83 7.54 -34.07
CA GLU A 103 -13.19 8.02 -34.28
C GLU A 103 -13.25 9.17 -35.29
N SER A 104 -12.34 10.14 -35.18
CA SER A 104 -12.23 11.25 -36.14
C SER A 104 -11.92 10.75 -37.55
N SER A 105 -11.02 9.77 -37.68
CA SER A 105 -10.69 9.13 -38.97
C SER A 105 -11.88 8.37 -39.55
N LYS A 106 -12.61 7.62 -38.71
CA LYS A 106 -13.84 6.93 -39.10
C LYS A 106 -14.89 7.90 -39.61
N GLU A 107 -15.08 9.04 -38.92
CA GLU A 107 -16.04 10.06 -39.32
C GLU A 107 -15.66 10.69 -40.68
N LEU A 108 -14.37 11.02 -40.88
CA LEU A 108 -13.85 11.51 -42.16
C LEU A 108 -14.10 10.52 -43.30
N LYS A 109 -13.83 9.23 -43.08
CA LYS A 109 -14.10 8.17 -44.06
C LYS A 109 -15.59 8.02 -44.32
N GLY A 110 -16.44 8.12 -43.28
CA GLY A 110 -17.90 8.11 -43.41
C GLY A 110 -18.40 9.24 -44.32
N ARG A 111 -17.91 10.48 -44.12
CA ARG A 111 -18.24 11.62 -44.99
C ARG A 111 -17.81 11.40 -46.44
N ALA A 112 -16.61 10.85 -46.64
CA ALA A 112 -16.12 10.54 -47.99
C ALA A 112 -16.99 9.47 -48.69
N ILE A 113 -17.44 8.45 -47.96
CA ILE A 113 -18.35 7.43 -48.49
C ILE A 113 -19.66 8.08 -48.94
N VAL A 114 -20.28 8.90 -48.09
CA VAL A 114 -21.54 9.60 -48.44
C VAL A 114 -21.38 10.46 -49.69
N SER A 115 -20.27 11.22 -49.79
CA SER A 115 -19.99 12.03 -50.98
C SER A 115 -19.82 11.20 -52.25
N LEU A 116 -19.16 10.03 -52.16
CA LEU A 116 -19.01 9.12 -53.30
C LEU A 116 -20.34 8.50 -53.70
N GLN A 117 -21.20 8.16 -52.74
CA GLN A 117 -22.54 7.63 -53.00
C GLN A 117 -23.40 8.65 -53.75
N SER A 118 -23.43 9.91 -53.32
CA SER A 118 -24.19 10.95 -54.03
C SER A 118 -23.70 11.17 -55.46
N ARG A 119 -22.38 11.12 -55.69
CA ARG A 119 -21.81 11.25 -57.04
C ARG A 119 -22.10 10.02 -57.91
N LEU A 120 -22.18 8.84 -57.30
CA LEU A 120 -22.58 7.61 -57.99
C LEU A 120 -24.03 7.71 -58.44
N GLU A 121 -24.94 8.13 -57.55
CA GLU A 121 -26.36 8.36 -57.87
C GLU A 121 -26.54 9.37 -59.02
N GLU A 122 -25.81 10.49 -58.99
CA GLU A 122 -25.83 11.49 -60.06
C GLU A 122 -25.40 10.89 -61.42
N ILE A 123 -24.37 10.04 -61.43
CA ILE A 123 -23.90 9.39 -62.66
C ILE A 123 -24.93 8.36 -63.16
N GLU A 124 -25.51 7.57 -62.26
CA GLU A 124 -26.55 6.60 -62.62
C GLU A 124 -27.77 7.30 -63.23
N GLU A 125 -28.22 8.42 -62.65
CA GLU A 125 -29.31 9.23 -63.21
C GLU A 125 -28.95 9.74 -64.61
N ASN A 126 -27.75 10.30 -64.80
CA ASN A 126 -27.29 10.76 -66.11
C ASN A 126 -27.20 9.62 -67.14
N ILE A 127 -26.84 8.40 -66.74
CA ILE A 127 -26.85 7.23 -67.63
C ILE A 127 -28.28 6.95 -68.10
N THR A 128 -29.24 6.89 -67.17
CA THR A 128 -30.64 6.63 -67.52
C THR A 128 -31.24 7.71 -68.43
N ILE A 129 -30.87 8.98 -68.22
CA ILE A 129 -31.27 10.08 -69.10
C ILE A 129 -30.68 9.88 -70.50
N ALA A 130 -29.38 9.58 -70.61
CA ALA A 130 -28.73 9.37 -71.90
C ALA A 130 -29.30 8.17 -72.67
N GLU A 131 -29.69 7.10 -71.96
CA GLU A 131 -30.39 5.95 -72.54
C GLU A 131 -31.77 6.36 -73.10
N CYS A 132 -32.55 7.13 -72.34
CA CYS A 132 -33.86 7.64 -72.79
C CYS A 132 -33.71 8.58 -74.00
N ASP A 133 -32.76 9.52 -73.96
CA ASP A 133 -32.49 10.46 -75.06
C ASP A 133 -32.13 9.72 -76.35
N PHE A 134 -31.36 8.63 -76.23
CA PHE A 134 -31.01 7.78 -77.37
C PHE A 134 -32.25 7.08 -77.96
N GLU A 135 -33.10 6.49 -77.12
CA GLU A 135 -34.34 5.85 -77.54
C GLU A 135 -35.29 6.83 -78.23
N ASP A 136 -35.45 8.03 -77.65
CA ASP A 136 -36.26 9.11 -78.19
C ASP A 136 -35.75 9.61 -79.56
N LEU A 137 -34.44 9.67 -79.74
CA LEU A 137 -33.83 10.01 -81.03
C LEU A 137 -34.03 8.90 -82.07
N ALA A 138 -33.87 7.63 -81.67
CA ALA A 138 -34.02 6.48 -82.55
C ALA A 138 -35.47 6.26 -83.03
N ALA A 139 -36.47 6.67 -82.24
CA ALA A 139 -37.89 6.53 -82.56
C ALA A 139 -38.44 7.60 -83.54
N ARG A 140 -37.64 8.63 -83.89
CA ARG A 140 -38.09 9.70 -84.79
C ARG A 140 -38.09 9.24 -86.27
N PRO A 141 -39.09 9.61 -87.09
CA PRO A 141 -39.10 9.27 -88.51
C PRO A 141 -38.00 10.05 -89.27
N LEU A 142 -37.40 9.41 -90.28
CA LEU A 142 -36.39 9.97 -91.18
C LEU A 142 -36.95 11.06 -92.12
#